data_AF-A0A9E0BPL0-F1
#
_entry.id   AF-A0A9E0BPL0-F1
#
_cell.length_a   1.000
_cell.length_b   1.000
_cell.length_c   1.000
_cell.angle_alpha   90.00
_cell.angle_beta   90.00
_cell.angle_gamma   90.00
#
_symmetry.space_group_name_H-M   'P 1'
#
loop_
_entity.id
_entity.type
_entity.pdbx_description
1 polymer ?
#
loop_
_entity_poly.entity_id
_entity_poly.type
_entity_poly.pdbx_seq_one_letter_code
_entity_poly.pdbx_strand_id
1 'polypeptide(L)'
;DVIIQAARLRDGSRRITHITEVVGLEGDVIITQDLFVYEITGEDAEGNVVGRHRSTGIARPRFWDRARYYGLERELAEALDASE
;
A
#
# COMPACT_ATOMS: atom_id res chain seq x y z
N ASP A 1 -10.59 -4.41 -6.25
CA ASP A 1 -10.41 -4.89 -4.86
C ASP A 1 -9.04 -4.50 -4.35
N VAL A 2 -8.78 -4.65 -3.06
CA VAL A 2 -7.48 -4.33 -2.46
C VAL A 2 -6.88 -5.58 -1.82
N ILE A 3 -5.60 -5.81 -2.06
CA ILE A 3 -4.79 -6.89 -1.51
C ILE A 3 -3.84 -6.27 -0.49
N ILE A 4 -3.78 -6.85 0.71
CA ILE A 4 -2.84 -6.45 1.76
C ILE A 4 -1.82 -7.56 1.94
N GLN A 5 -0.59 -7.31 1.47
CA GLN A 5 0.51 -8.24 1.61
C GLN A 5 1.18 -8.02 2.98
N ALA A 6 1.15 -9.03 3.84
CA ALA A 6 1.89 -9.03 5.10
C ALA A 6 3.03 -10.05 5.04
N ALA A 7 4.21 -9.66 5.52
CA ALA A 7 5.39 -10.54 5.57
C ALA A 7 6.05 -10.49 6.94
N ARG A 8 6.73 -11.58 7.31
CA ARG A 8 7.63 -11.60 8.44
C ARG A 8 9.01 -11.16 7.98
N LEU A 9 9.56 -10.13 8.60
CA LEU A 9 10.89 -9.61 8.32
C LEU A 9 11.96 -10.38 9.10
N ARG A 10 13.23 -10.11 8.78
CA ARG A 10 14.39 -10.82 9.36
C ARG A 10 14.58 -10.58 10.86
N ASP A 11 14.15 -9.42 11.36
CA ASP A 11 14.08 -9.12 12.80
C ASP A 11 12.93 -9.85 13.51
N GLY A 12 12.15 -10.65 12.77
CA GLY A 12 11.02 -11.41 13.27
C GLY A 12 9.71 -10.63 13.34
N SER A 13 9.71 -9.33 13.08
CA SER A 13 8.52 -8.49 13.06
C SER A 13 7.60 -8.84 11.87
N ARG A 14 6.29 -8.61 12.02
CA ARG A 14 5.34 -8.70 10.89
C ARG A 14 5.01 -7.30 10.43
N ARG A 15 5.16 -7.04 9.13
CA ARG A 15 4.86 -5.76 8.50
C ARG A 15 3.96 -5.95 7.29
N ILE A 16 3.06 -5.00 7.06
CA ILE A 16 2.44 -4.84 5.75
C ILE A 16 3.54 -4.37 4.82
N THR A 17 3.77 -5.07 3.71
CA THR A 17 4.83 -4.73 2.76
C THR A 17 4.28 -4.09 1.51
N HIS A 18 3.07 -4.47 1.09
CA HIS A 18 2.39 -3.93 -0.08
C HIS A 18 0.91 -3.76 0.21
N ILE A 19 0.38 -2.62 -0.22
CA ILE A 19 -1.05 -2.38 -0.34
C ILE A 19 -1.32 -2.22 -1.84
N THR A 20 -1.95 -3.23 -2.43
CA THR A 20 -2.04 -3.37 -3.89
C THR A 20 -3.49 -3.32 -4.32
N GLU A 21 -3.81 -2.53 -5.34
CA GLU A 21 -5.11 -2.55 -5.98
C GLU A 21 -5.13 -3.52 -7.16
N VAL A 22 -6.19 -4.32 -7.27
CA VAL A 22 -6.54 -5.03 -8.51
C VAL A 22 -7.27 -4.06 -9.43
N VAL A 23 -6.62 -3.70 -10.54
CA VAL A 23 -7.11 -2.73 -11.52
C VAL A 23 -8.16 -3.37 -12.45
N GLY A 24 -7.94 -4.64 -12.80
CA GLY A 24 -8.81 -5.40 -13.69
C GLY A 24 -8.09 -6.60 -14.31
N LEU A 25 -8.54 -6.96 -15.52
CA LEU A 25 -8.00 -8.04 -16.33
C LEU A 25 -7.57 -7.49 -17.69
N GLU A 26 -6.42 -7.94 -18.19
CA GLU A 26 -6.03 -7.82 -19.60
C GLU A 26 -6.01 -9.24 -20.20
N GLY A 27 -7.08 -9.58 -20.94
CA GLY A 27 -7.36 -10.98 -21.27
C GLY A 27 -7.55 -11.80 -19.99
N ASP A 28 -6.69 -12.80 -19.78
CA ASP A 28 -6.69 -13.66 -18.59
C ASP A 28 -5.67 -13.23 -17.51
N VAL A 29 -4.95 -12.13 -17.75
CA VAL A 29 -3.89 -11.65 -16.83
C VAL A 29 -4.47 -10.61 -15.87
N ILE A 30 -4.29 -10.84 -14.56
CA ILE A 30 -4.69 -9.88 -13.53
C ILE A 30 -3.71 -8.71 -13.54
N ILE A 31 -4.25 -7.50 -13.72
CA ILE A 31 -3.48 -6.26 -13.64
C ILE A 31 -3.63 -5.68 -12.26
N THR A 32 -2.49 -5.34 -11.66
CA THR A 32 -2.40 -4.79 -10.31
C THR A 32 -1.52 -3.54 -10.29
N GLN A 33 -1.70 -2.71 -9.28
CA GLN A 33 -0.82 -1.59 -8.99
C GLN A 33 -0.65 -1.43 -7.48
N ASP A 34 0.58 -1.22 -7.02
CA ASP A 34 0.84 -0.93 -5.62
C ASP A 34 0.47 0.52 -5.33
N LEU A 35 -0.29 0.74 -4.27
CA LEU A 35 -0.62 2.06 -3.72
C LEU A 35 0.42 2.51 -2.70
N PHE A 36 0.87 1.55 -1.88
CA PHE A 36 1.92 1.76 -0.89
C PHE A 36 2.87 0.56 -0.86
N VAL A 37 4.15 0.87 -0.66
CA VAL A 37 5.20 -0.12 -0.44
C VAL A 37 5.92 0.19 0.87
N TYR A 38 6.28 -0.83 1.63
CA TYR A 38 7.13 -0.65 2.82
C TYR A 38 8.59 -0.57 2.39
N GLU A 39 9.19 0.60 2.54
CA GLU A 39 10.60 0.86 2.28
C GLU A 39 11.41 0.62 3.56
N ILE A 40 12.30 -0.36 3.51
CA ILE A 40 13.29 -0.58 4.57
C ILE A 40 14.40 0.46 4.39
N THR A 41 14.57 1.31 5.40
CA THR A 41 15.57 2.38 5.39
C THR A 41 16.83 2.01 6.17
N GLY A 42 16.81 0.93 6.94
CA GLY A 42 17.98 0.43 7.66
C GLY A 42 17.63 -0.49 8.83
N GLU A 43 18.54 -0.54 9.79
CA GLU A 43 18.38 -1.24 11.06
C GLU A 43 18.84 -0.36 12.21
N ASP A 44 18.23 -0.53 13.39
CA ASP A 44 18.71 0.09 14.63
C ASP A 44 19.87 -0.71 15.27
N ALA A 45 20.36 -0.24 16.41
CA ALA A 45 21.51 -0.84 17.10
C ALA A 45 21.20 -2.24 17.64
N GLU A 46 19.93 -2.54 17.85
CA GLU A 46 19.40 -3.80 18.34
C GLU A 46 19.09 -4.80 17.20
N GLY A 47 19.26 -4.39 15.94
CA GLY A 47 19.01 -5.20 14.75
C GLY A 47 17.55 -5.25 14.32
N ASN A 48 16.69 -4.35 14.83
CA ASN A 48 15.32 -4.24 14.36
C ASN A 48 15.29 -3.50 13.02
N VAL A 49 14.39 -3.94 12.14
CA VAL A 49 14.21 -3.31 10.84
C VAL A 49 13.52 -1.97 10.99
N VAL A 50 14.16 -0.92 10.51
CA VAL A 50 13.60 0.43 10.41
C VAL A 50 13.13 0.66 8.99
N GLY A 51 11.91 1.18 8.84
CA GLY A 51 11.34 1.49 7.55
C GLY A 51 10.03 2.27 7.67
N ARG A 52 9.46 2.63 6.53
CA ARG A 52 8.22 3.38 6.44
C ARG A 52 7.42 2.96 5.22
N HIS A 53 6.11 3.14 5.27
CA HIS A 53 5.30 3.04 4.05
C HIS A 53 5.56 4.27 3.19
N ARG A 54 5.80 4.04 1.90
CA ARG A 54 5.99 5.06 0.88
C ARG A 54 4.84 4.93 -0.12
N SER A 55 4.20 6.06 -0.43
CA SER A 55 3.22 6.15 -1.51
C SER A 55 3.89 5.89 -2.86
N THR A 56 3.18 5.25 -3.78
CA THR A 56 3.64 5.08 -5.17
C THR A 56 3.26 6.26 -6.08
N GLY A 57 2.56 7.27 -5.54
CA GLY A 57 2.12 8.46 -6.28
C GLY A 57 0.76 8.30 -6.97
N ILE A 58 0.02 7.23 -6.68
CA ILE A 58 -1.32 7.02 -7.21
C ILE A 58 -2.32 7.85 -6.39
N ALA A 59 -2.60 9.07 -6.86
CA ALA A 59 -3.55 9.97 -6.19
C ALA A 59 -5.01 9.49 -6.27
N ARG A 60 -5.36 8.71 -7.31
CA ARG A 60 -6.74 8.26 -7.54
C ARG A 60 -6.79 6.79 -8.01
N PRO A 61 -6.85 5.83 -7.07
CA PRO A 61 -7.03 4.41 -7.41
C PRO A 61 -8.36 4.16 -8.13
N ARG A 62 -8.49 3.01 -8.80
CA ARG A 62 -9.71 2.63 -9.53
C ARG A 62 -10.92 2.51 -8.60
N PHE A 63 -10.74 2.13 -7.35
CA PHE A 63 -11.81 2.05 -6.36
C PHE A 63 -12.22 3.42 -5.79
N TRP A 64 -11.65 4.54 -6.26
CA TRP A 64 -12.01 5.88 -5.78
C TRP A 64 -13.51 6.15 -5.83
N ASP A 65 -14.18 5.81 -6.93
CA ASP A 65 -15.62 6.08 -7.06
C ASP A 65 -16.44 5.24 -6.08
N ARG A 66 -15.92 4.07 -5.67
CA ARG A 66 -16.51 3.26 -4.59
C ARG A 66 -16.31 3.95 -3.24
N ALA A 67 -15.13 4.49 -2.95
CA ALA A 67 -14.89 5.28 -1.74
C ALA A 67 -15.85 6.49 -1.69
N ARG A 68 -15.99 7.21 -2.81
CA ARG A 68 -16.93 8.32 -2.95
C ARG A 68 -18.39 7.90 -2.72
N TYR A 69 -18.81 6.76 -3.26
CA TYR A 69 -20.15 6.24 -3.04
C TYR A 69 -20.46 6.02 -1.55
N TYR A 70 -19.46 5.66 -0.76
CA TYR A 70 -19.57 5.52 0.70
C TYR A 70 -19.27 6.81 1.47
N GLY A 71 -18.97 7.93 0.80
CA GLY A 71 -18.61 9.19 1.45
C GLY A 71 -17.23 9.16 2.13
N LEU A 72 -16.31 8.31 1.64
CA LEU A 72 -14.97 8.10 2.19
C LEU A 72 -13.86 8.64 1.26
N GLU A 73 -14.20 9.43 0.24
CA GLU A 73 -13.20 9.92 -0.72
C GLU A 73 -12.15 10.83 -0.08
N ARG A 74 -12.53 11.60 0.94
CA ARG A 74 -11.63 12.52 1.64
C ARG A 74 -10.64 11.76 2.50
N GLU A 75 -11.11 10.78 3.26
CA GLU A 75 -10.30 9.91 4.10
C GLU A 75 -9.32 9.10 3.23
N LEU A 76 -9.75 8.65 2.06
CA LEU A 76 -8.87 7.99 1.10
C LEU A 76 -7.79 8.94 0.56
N ALA A 77 -8.17 10.16 0.17
CA ALA A 77 -7.21 11.17 -0.29
C ALA A 77 -6.15 11.47 0.77
N GLU A 78 -6.59 11.75 2.00
CA GLU A 78 -5.70 12.03 3.13
C GLU A 78 -4.73 10.87 3.41
N ALA A 79 -5.19 9.61 3.29
CA ALA A 79 -4.33 8.44 3.46
C ALA A 79 -3.27 8.31 2.35
N LEU A 80 -3.63 8.60 1.09
CA LEU A 80 -2.73 8.54 -0.07
C LEU A 80 -1.65 9.63 -0.02
N ASP A 81 -2.00 10.82 0.48
CA ASP A 81 -1.09 11.95 0.62
C ASP A 81 -0.14 11.82 1.83
N ALA A 82 -0.58 11.17 2.92
CA ALA A 82 0.18 11.08 4.17
C ALA A 82 1.50 10.28 4.09
N SER A 83 1.79 9.64 2.96
CA SER A 83 2.98 8.79 2.77
C SER A 83 3.89 9.24 1.62
N GLU A 84 3.79 10.50 1.20
CA GLU A 84 4.82 11.20 0.40
C GLU A 84 6.05 11.59 1.24
#